data_AF-A0A0R3LPU0-F1
#
_entry.id   AF-A0A0R3LPU0-F1
#
_cell.length_a   1.000
_cell.length_b   1.000
_cell.length_c   1.000
_cell.angle_alpha   90.00
_cell.angle_beta   90.00
_cell.angle_gamma   90.00
#
_symmetry.space_group_name_H-M   'P 1'
#
loop_
_entity.id
_entity.type
_entity.pdbx_description
1 polymer ?
#
loop_
_entity_poly.entity_id
_entity_poly.type
_entity_poly.pdbx_seq_one_letter_code
_entity_poly.pdbx_strand_id
1 'polypeptide(L)'
;MDDISATSRVQSQGELKPDTKPFLLCELAVGAKDKLGNVIAEILWLARDYAVYRSHRGVHVHFSDCPAEEDDQRRRFTQISPELCELRYLTAQMSSGWTFGLRRPPASIYHHNMAQAVMLVMEKKNQADLGDAKKLAEKTLSMAVERVTNDNMIRYLRVCLWCWVVVTVVALCILWAPVQLHWTAWEAVRPHIVGLKSYIVGGMFGATGAMLSVATRLQEFKFKPCHQSNMNYWMAGLRIGIGAVAGIVILIFARTILGDAIGKHIANMYWEAVAAAGLIAGFTERLVPGLLQRTANQWESSAGTPVQAAQE
;
A
#
# COMPACT_ATOMS: atom_id res chain seq x y z
N MET A 1 -32.09 -22.45 -5.76
CA MET A 1 -32.54 -21.07 -5.99
C MET A 1 -31.43 -20.19 -5.44
N ASP A 2 -30.35 -19.90 -6.16
CA ASP A 2 -30.24 -19.65 -7.60
C ASP A 2 -28.95 -20.24 -8.19
N ASP A 3 -29.10 -20.90 -9.35
CA ASP A 3 -28.02 -21.47 -10.16
C ASP A 3 -27.28 -20.36 -10.91
N ILE A 4 -26.02 -20.11 -10.52
CA ILE A 4 -25.11 -19.25 -11.27
C ILE A 4 -24.52 -20.07 -12.41
N SER A 5 -25.18 -19.99 -13.57
CA SER A 5 -24.72 -20.55 -14.84
C SER A 5 -23.42 -19.87 -15.29
N ALA A 6 -22.29 -20.55 -15.04
CA ALA A 6 -20.99 -20.23 -15.60
C ALA A 6 -21.04 -20.36 -17.14
N THR A 7 -21.32 -19.24 -17.81
CA THR A 7 -21.33 -19.17 -19.27
C THR A 7 -19.88 -19.10 -19.75
N SER A 8 -19.28 -20.26 -19.95
CA SER A 8 -17.97 -20.40 -20.58
C SER A 8 -18.07 -19.94 -22.04
N ARG A 9 -17.76 -18.66 -22.29
CA ARG A 9 -17.48 -18.16 -23.64
C ARG A 9 -16.16 -18.79 -24.09
N VAL A 10 -16.26 -19.97 -24.70
CA VAL A 10 -15.24 -20.49 -25.59
C VAL A 10 -15.19 -19.54 -26.79
N GLN A 11 -14.33 -18.51 -26.70
CA GLN A 11 -13.90 -17.77 -27.87
C GLN A 11 -13.23 -18.78 -28.79
N SER A 12 -13.86 -19.01 -29.95
CA SER A 12 -13.23 -19.58 -31.13
C SER A 12 -11.99 -18.73 -31.45
N GLN A 13 -10.84 -19.11 -30.89
CA GLN A 13 -9.55 -18.77 -31.45
C GLN A 13 -9.46 -19.59 -32.74
N GLY A 14 -9.76 -18.95 -33.86
CA GLY A 14 -9.33 -19.47 -35.15
C GLY A 14 -7.83 -19.77 -35.05
N GLU A 15 -7.45 -20.99 -35.42
CA GLU A 15 -6.06 -21.42 -35.54
C GLU A 15 -5.31 -20.43 -36.44
N LEU A 16 -4.66 -19.45 -35.82
CA LEU A 16 -3.62 -18.67 -36.47
C LEU A 16 -2.48 -19.64 -36.74
N LYS A 17 -2.41 -20.16 -37.97
CA LYS A 17 -1.16 -20.74 -38.49
C LYS A 17 -0.06 -19.73 -38.17
N PRO A 18 0.98 -20.09 -37.39
CA PRO A 18 2.06 -19.17 -37.09
C PRO A 18 2.72 -18.84 -38.42
N ASP A 19 2.53 -17.61 -38.87
CA ASP A 19 3.16 -17.08 -40.07
C ASP A 19 4.66 -17.12 -39.80
N THR A 20 5.36 -18.07 -40.40
CA THR A 20 6.76 -18.43 -40.10
C THR A 20 7.78 -17.40 -40.56
N LYS A 21 7.34 -16.22 -41.00
CA LYS A 21 8.24 -15.15 -41.41
C LYS A 21 8.89 -14.51 -40.19
N PRO A 22 10.22 -14.37 -40.15
CA PRO A 22 10.89 -13.64 -39.08
C PRO A 22 10.43 -12.18 -39.13
N PHE A 23 9.94 -11.68 -37.99
CA PHE A 23 9.56 -10.28 -37.83
C PHE A 23 10.85 -9.44 -37.75
N LEU A 24 11.09 -8.61 -38.75
CA LEU A 24 12.36 -7.87 -38.92
C LEU A 24 12.34 -6.53 -38.19
N LEU A 25 13.51 -6.01 -37.85
CA LEU A 25 13.65 -4.70 -37.20
C LEU A 25 13.02 -3.55 -38.02
N CYS A 26 13.10 -3.62 -39.35
CA CYS A 26 12.52 -2.62 -40.25
C CYS A 26 10.98 -2.63 -40.31
N GLU A 27 10.34 -3.71 -39.86
CA GLU A 27 8.87 -3.83 -39.80
C GLU A 27 8.29 -3.21 -38.51
N LEU A 28 9.16 -2.74 -37.61
CA LEU A 28 8.79 -2.21 -36.31
C LEU A 28 8.22 -0.79 -36.46
N ALA A 29 6.90 -0.67 -36.37
CA ALA A 29 6.18 0.60 -36.50
C ALA A 29 5.22 0.83 -35.32
N VAL A 30 4.98 2.10 -34.98
CA VAL A 30 3.97 2.47 -33.97
C VAL A 30 2.59 2.01 -34.43
N GLY A 31 1.85 1.32 -33.55
CA GLY A 31 0.56 0.70 -33.84
C GLY A 31 0.65 -0.73 -34.41
N ALA A 32 1.82 -1.18 -34.86
CA ALA A 32 2.02 -2.57 -35.29
C ALA A 32 2.06 -3.52 -34.09
N LYS A 33 1.89 -4.82 -34.36
CA LYS A 33 2.03 -5.89 -33.35
C LYS A 33 3.46 -6.44 -33.37
N ASP A 34 4.04 -6.61 -32.19
CA ASP A 34 5.32 -7.30 -32.03
C ASP A 34 5.17 -8.83 -32.23
N LYS A 35 6.30 -9.56 -32.18
CA LYS A 35 6.35 -11.04 -32.25
C LYS A 35 5.52 -11.74 -31.16
N LEU A 36 5.21 -11.05 -30.06
CA LEU A 36 4.40 -11.55 -28.94
C LEU A 36 2.93 -11.09 -29.04
N GLY A 37 2.54 -10.43 -30.13
CA GLY A 37 1.20 -9.92 -30.38
C GLY A 37 0.85 -8.62 -29.63
N ASN A 38 1.80 -7.98 -28.96
CA ASN A 38 1.57 -6.71 -28.27
C ASN A 38 1.62 -5.54 -29.26
N VAL A 39 0.65 -4.64 -29.14
CA VAL A 39 0.65 -3.39 -29.93
C VAL A 39 1.74 -2.46 -29.42
N ILE A 40 2.59 -2.00 -30.34
CA ILE A 40 3.65 -1.03 -30.11
C ILE A 40 2.99 0.34 -29.92
N ALA A 41 3.07 0.90 -28.72
CA ALA A 41 2.50 2.21 -28.42
C ALA A 41 3.44 3.34 -28.81
N GLU A 42 4.75 3.15 -28.65
CA GLU A 42 5.76 4.19 -28.85
C GLU A 42 7.13 3.54 -29.03
N ILE A 43 7.93 4.04 -29.97
CA ILE A 43 9.33 3.62 -30.13
C ILE A 43 10.18 4.62 -29.34
N LEU A 44 10.86 4.13 -28.30
CA LEU A 44 11.65 4.98 -27.39
C LEU A 44 13.07 5.17 -27.92
N TRP A 45 13.62 4.15 -28.57
CA TRP A 45 14.94 4.17 -29.15
C TRP A 45 15.00 3.24 -30.38
N LEU A 46 15.66 3.68 -31.43
CA LEU A 46 15.91 2.90 -32.63
C LEU A 46 17.39 3.01 -32.98
N ALA A 47 18.13 1.91 -32.78
CA ALA A 47 19.51 1.78 -33.21
C ALA A 47 19.56 1.02 -34.55
N ARG A 48 20.79 0.78 -35.05
CA ARG A 48 20.98 0.02 -36.30
C ARG A 48 20.68 -1.46 -36.15
N ASP A 49 20.94 -2.00 -34.96
CA ASP A 49 20.98 -3.42 -34.63
C ASP A 49 20.01 -3.80 -33.51
N TYR A 50 19.22 -2.86 -32.99
CA TYR A 50 18.16 -3.14 -32.02
C TYR A 50 17.17 -1.97 -31.92
N ALA A 51 16.01 -2.22 -31.32
CA ALA A 51 15.04 -1.19 -30.96
C ALA A 51 14.52 -1.39 -29.54
N VAL A 52 14.25 -0.29 -28.85
CA VAL A 52 13.56 -0.30 -27.55
C VAL A 52 12.23 0.42 -27.72
N TYR A 53 11.15 -0.26 -27.38
CA TYR A 53 9.80 0.26 -27.57
C TYR A 53 8.92 0.00 -26.36
N ARG A 54 7.87 0.80 -26.24
CA ARG A 54 6.84 0.69 -25.21
C ARG A 54 5.61 0.04 -25.81
N SER A 55 5.07 -0.95 -25.13
CA SER A 55 3.74 -1.51 -25.34
C SER A 55 2.85 -1.18 -24.15
N HIS A 56 1.56 -1.51 -24.24
CA HIS A 56 0.64 -1.45 -23.10
C HIS A 56 1.08 -2.32 -21.92
N ARG A 57 1.94 -3.33 -22.15
CA ARG A 57 2.45 -4.22 -21.12
C ARG A 57 3.79 -3.80 -20.53
N GLY A 58 4.40 -2.71 -21.01
CA GLY A 58 5.69 -2.21 -20.51
C GLY A 58 6.73 -1.96 -21.61
N VAL A 59 8.01 -1.97 -21.24
CA VAL A 59 9.13 -1.75 -22.16
C VAL A 59 9.64 -3.09 -22.69
N HIS A 60 9.92 -3.14 -23.99
CA HIS A 60 10.38 -4.32 -24.71
C HIS A 60 11.57 -3.96 -25.59
N VAL A 61 12.33 -5.00 -25.94
CA VAL A 61 13.51 -4.90 -26.80
C VAL A 61 13.29 -5.78 -28.02
N HIS A 62 13.55 -5.24 -29.19
CA HIS A 62 13.73 -6.00 -30.42
C HIS A 62 15.23 -6.11 -30.68
N PHE A 63 15.75 -7.32 -30.79
CA PHE A 63 17.18 -7.60 -30.99
C PHE A 63 17.57 -7.50 -32.47
N SER A 64 18.85 -7.65 -32.78
CA SER A 64 19.38 -7.63 -34.14
C SER A 64 18.78 -8.76 -34.99
N ASP A 65 18.59 -8.50 -36.28
CA ASP A 65 18.20 -9.52 -37.27
C ASP A 65 19.36 -10.50 -37.56
N CYS A 66 20.60 -10.16 -37.15
CA CYS A 66 21.77 -11.03 -37.28
C CYS A 66 21.86 -12.01 -36.08
N PRO A 67 21.82 -13.35 -36.29
CA PRO A 67 21.78 -14.32 -35.20
C PRO A 67 22.94 -14.24 -34.21
N ALA A 68 24.14 -13.94 -34.70
CA ALA A 68 25.33 -13.83 -33.84
C ALA A 68 25.26 -12.60 -32.92
N GLU A 69 24.73 -11.48 -33.41
CA GLU A 69 24.53 -10.28 -32.61
C GLU A 69 23.33 -10.42 -31.68
N GLU A 70 22.24 -11.07 -32.13
CA GLU A 70 21.07 -11.38 -31.31
C GLU A 70 21.48 -12.19 -30.07
N ASP A 71 22.28 -13.24 -30.24
CA ASP A 71 22.74 -14.09 -29.15
C ASP A 71 23.59 -13.32 -28.13
N ASP A 72 24.46 -12.43 -28.60
CA ASP A 72 25.27 -11.57 -27.74
C ASP A 72 24.41 -10.54 -26.97
N GLN A 73 23.51 -9.84 -27.67
CA GLN A 73 22.57 -8.91 -27.07
C GLN A 73 21.67 -9.60 -26.03
N ARG A 74 21.22 -10.83 -26.31
CA ARG A 74 20.40 -11.63 -25.39
C ARG A 74 21.18 -12.03 -24.14
N ARG A 75 22.45 -12.43 -24.27
CA ARG A 75 23.33 -12.72 -23.12
C ARG A 75 23.50 -11.50 -22.24
N ARG A 76 23.74 -10.32 -22.83
CA ARG A 76 23.84 -9.04 -22.10
C ARG A 76 22.53 -8.65 -21.43
N PHE A 77 21.41 -8.75 -22.15
CA PHE A 77 20.07 -8.46 -21.62
C PHE A 77 19.72 -9.33 -20.41
N THR A 78 20.09 -10.61 -20.45
CA THR A 78 19.78 -11.57 -19.38
C THR A 78 20.35 -11.12 -18.03
N GLN A 79 21.47 -10.37 -18.02
CA GLN A 79 22.11 -9.87 -16.80
C GLN A 79 21.28 -8.82 -16.04
N ILE A 80 20.41 -8.08 -16.73
CA ILE A 80 19.51 -7.07 -16.13
C ILE A 80 18.04 -7.51 -16.15
N SER A 81 17.77 -8.71 -16.67
CA SER A 81 16.42 -9.21 -16.86
C SER A 81 15.63 -9.39 -15.56
N PRO A 82 16.23 -9.85 -14.42
CA PRO A 82 15.50 -9.96 -13.16
C PRO A 82 15.00 -8.60 -12.66
N GLU A 83 15.84 -7.58 -12.68
CA GLU A 83 15.52 -6.22 -12.21
C GLU A 83 14.45 -5.58 -13.10
N LEU A 84 14.55 -5.77 -14.42
CA LEU A 84 13.53 -5.29 -15.36
C LEU A 84 12.18 -6.02 -15.17
N CYS A 85 12.19 -7.31 -14.86
CA CYS A 85 10.97 -8.07 -14.59
C CYS A 85 10.27 -7.58 -13.32
N GLU A 86 11.02 -7.35 -12.24
CA GLU A 86 10.46 -6.79 -11.00
C GLU A 86 9.90 -5.38 -11.22
N LEU A 87 10.63 -4.54 -11.94
CA LEU A 87 10.23 -3.18 -12.24
C LEU A 87 8.99 -3.14 -13.15
N ARG A 88 8.88 -4.06 -14.12
CA ARG A 88 7.68 -4.26 -14.94
C ARG A 88 6.48 -4.65 -14.09
N TYR A 89 6.67 -5.57 -13.15
CA TYR A 89 5.62 -5.96 -12.22
C TYR A 89 5.16 -4.78 -11.34
N LEU A 90 6.08 -4.00 -10.78
CA LEU A 90 5.76 -2.82 -9.96
C LEU A 90 5.05 -1.73 -10.79
N THR A 91 5.50 -1.45 -12.01
CA THR A 91 4.85 -0.47 -12.89
C THR A 91 3.47 -0.91 -13.37
N ALA A 92 3.26 -2.21 -13.57
CA ALA A 92 1.92 -2.78 -13.80
C ALA A 92 1.00 -2.58 -12.57
N GLN A 93 1.53 -2.75 -11.36
CA GLN A 93 0.78 -2.48 -10.13
C GLN A 93 0.47 -0.98 -9.94
N MET A 94 1.38 -0.09 -10.35
CA MET A 94 1.16 1.36 -10.33
C MET A 94 0.11 1.82 -11.36
N SER A 95 0.09 1.20 -12.54
CA SER A 95 -0.85 1.59 -13.63
C SER A 95 -2.26 1.04 -13.42
N SER A 96 -2.42 -0.13 -12.78
CA SER A 96 -3.71 -0.84 -12.68
C SER A 96 -4.68 -0.33 -11.60
N GLY A 97 -4.38 0.74 -10.87
CA GLY A 97 -5.24 1.16 -9.77
C GLY A 97 -6.08 2.40 -10.04
N TRP A 98 -7.39 2.26 -9.87
CA TRP A 98 -8.32 3.36 -9.76
C TRP A 98 -8.16 4.03 -8.39
N THR A 99 -7.70 5.27 -8.35
CA THR A 99 -7.75 6.11 -7.14
C THR A 99 -8.73 7.24 -7.41
N PHE A 100 -9.94 7.14 -6.82
CA PHE A 100 -11.02 8.14 -6.79
C PHE A 100 -10.72 9.46 -7.55
N GLY A 101 -10.98 9.47 -8.86
CA GLY A 101 -11.05 10.67 -9.70
C GLY A 101 -9.73 11.34 -10.10
N LEU A 102 -8.61 11.08 -9.43
CA LEU A 102 -7.31 11.64 -9.80
C LEU A 102 -6.57 10.67 -10.73
N ARG A 103 -6.49 11.06 -12.00
CA ARG A 103 -5.72 10.37 -13.05
C ARG A 103 -4.29 10.20 -12.53
N ARG A 104 -3.86 8.94 -12.32
CA ARG A 104 -2.51 8.68 -11.79
C ARG A 104 -1.47 9.31 -12.74
N PRO A 105 -0.40 9.91 -12.19
CA PRO A 105 0.70 10.35 -13.03
C PRO A 105 1.17 9.18 -13.89
N PRO A 106 1.47 9.42 -15.17
CA PRO A 106 1.83 8.34 -16.07
C PRO A 106 3.07 7.60 -15.52
N ALA A 107 3.05 6.27 -15.60
CA ALA A 107 4.23 5.42 -15.34
C ALA A 107 5.38 5.66 -16.35
N SER A 108 5.29 6.72 -17.17
CA SER A 108 6.21 7.06 -18.25
C SER A 108 7.63 7.28 -17.76
N ILE A 109 7.84 7.88 -16.58
CA ILE A 109 9.18 8.11 -16.02
C ILE A 109 9.90 6.77 -15.81
N TYR A 110 9.21 5.77 -15.26
CA TYR A 110 9.80 4.45 -15.04
C TYR A 110 10.07 3.73 -16.35
N HIS A 111 9.15 3.80 -17.31
CA HIS A 111 9.36 3.23 -18.64
C HIS A 111 10.54 3.90 -19.38
N HIS A 112 10.71 5.20 -19.23
CA HIS A 112 11.86 5.90 -19.80
C HIS A 112 13.17 5.46 -19.16
N ASN A 113 13.23 5.36 -17.83
CA ASN A 113 14.42 4.88 -17.12
C ASN A 113 14.74 3.41 -17.42
N MET A 114 13.72 2.55 -17.56
CA MET A 114 13.89 1.17 -18.06
C MET A 114 14.50 1.17 -19.45
N ALA A 115 13.98 2.00 -20.36
CA ALA A 115 14.47 2.07 -21.73
C ALA A 115 15.91 2.58 -21.80
N GLN A 116 16.28 3.56 -20.98
CA GLN A 116 17.66 4.02 -20.85
C GLN A 116 18.59 2.91 -20.32
N ALA A 117 18.17 2.18 -19.28
CA ALA A 117 18.96 1.06 -18.76
C ALA A 117 19.18 -0.03 -19.81
N VAL A 118 18.13 -0.37 -20.56
CA VAL A 118 18.21 -1.31 -21.68
C VAL A 118 19.15 -0.79 -22.77
N MET A 119 19.00 0.46 -23.18
CA MET A 119 19.84 1.10 -24.20
C MET A 119 21.32 1.03 -23.81
N LEU A 120 21.66 1.36 -22.56
CA LEU A 120 23.04 1.26 -22.07
C LEU A 120 23.60 -0.17 -22.13
N VAL A 121 22.78 -1.19 -21.83
CA VAL A 121 23.18 -2.61 -21.96
C VAL A 121 23.40 -3.00 -23.43
N MET A 122 22.60 -2.47 -24.35
CA MET A 122 22.71 -2.78 -25.77
C MET A 122 23.89 -2.07 -26.45
N GLU A 123 24.14 -0.79 -26.14
CA GLU A 123 25.23 0.00 -26.75
C GLU A 123 26.61 -0.40 -26.26
N LYS A 124 26.75 -0.71 -24.97
CA LYS A 124 28.06 -0.94 -24.39
C LYS A 124 28.46 -2.42 -24.50
N LYS A 125 29.58 -2.67 -25.19
CA LYS A 125 30.17 -4.02 -25.35
C LYS A 125 31.07 -4.44 -24.19
N ASN A 126 31.58 -3.47 -23.42
CA ASN A 126 32.52 -3.75 -22.33
C ASN A 126 31.82 -4.13 -21.03
N GLN A 127 32.41 -5.06 -20.28
CA GLN A 127 31.85 -5.58 -19.02
C GLN A 127 31.87 -4.57 -17.86
N ALA A 128 32.87 -3.68 -17.82
CA ALA A 128 32.94 -2.61 -16.80
C ALA A 128 31.75 -1.65 -16.90
N ASP A 129 31.34 -1.39 -18.13
CA ASP A 129 30.27 -0.48 -18.53
C ASP A 129 28.86 -1.04 -18.29
N LEU A 130 28.71 -2.37 -18.36
CA LEU A 130 27.49 -3.10 -17.98
C LEU A 130 27.15 -2.87 -16.49
N GLY A 131 28.16 -2.66 -15.64
CA GLY A 131 27.96 -2.32 -14.23
C GLY A 131 27.18 -1.03 -14.02
N ASP A 132 27.38 -0.02 -14.88
CA ASP A 132 26.66 1.25 -14.77
C ASP A 132 25.19 1.11 -15.18
N ALA A 133 24.91 0.32 -16.22
CA ALA A 133 23.54 0.03 -16.63
C ALA A 133 22.79 -0.75 -15.54
N LYS A 134 23.46 -1.71 -14.90
CA LYS A 134 22.90 -2.45 -13.75
C LYS A 134 22.61 -1.52 -12.57
N LYS A 135 23.56 -0.66 -12.19
CA LYS A 135 23.35 0.36 -11.14
C LYS A 135 22.17 1.28 -11.46
N LEU A 136 22.00 1.67 -12.72
CA LEU A 136 20.86 2.49 -13.14
C LEU A 136 19.53 1.74 -13.01
N ALA A 137 19.49 0.46 -13.40
CA ALA A 137 18.33 -0.41 -13.22
C ALA A 137 17.99 -0.60 -11.74
N GLU A 138 18.98 -0.91 -10.90
CA GLU A 138 18.84 -1.05 -9.44
C GLU A 138 18.36 0.25 -8.78
N LYS A 139 18.90 1.40 -9.18
CA LYS A 139 18.45 2.71 -8.71
C LYS A 139 17.00 3.00 -9.13
N THR A 140 16.63 2.64 -10.35
CA THR A 140 15.24 2.82 -10.82
C THR A 140 14.29 1.89 -10.08
N LEU A 141 14.72 0.65 -9.81
CA LEU A 141 13.98 -0.32 -9.03
C LEU A 141 13.77 0.19 -7.59
N SER A 142 14.81 0.70 -6.92
CA SER A 142 14.68 1.24 -5.55
C SER A 142 13.73 2.42 -5.49
N MET A 143 13.79 3.35 -6.45
CA MET A 143 12.82 4.45 -6.58
C MET A 143 11.40 3.96 -6.83
N ALA A 144 11.23 2.89 -7.63
CA ALA A 144 9.92 2.30 -7.89
C ALA A 144 9.34 1.63 -6.63
N VAL A 145 10.16 0.86 -5.90
CA VAL A 145 9.79 0.21 -4.64
C VAL A 145 9.41 1.24 -3.59
N GLU A 146 10.20 2.31 -3.44
CA GLU A 146 9.91 3.41 -2.51
C GLU A 146 8.57 4.07 -2.84
N ARG A 147 8.30 4.35 -4.12
CA ARG A 147 7.01 4.92 -4.53
C ARG A 147 5.84 3.96 -4.30
N VAL A 148 5.94 2.68 -4.65
CA VAL A 148 4.86 1.70 -4.37
C VAL A 148 4.60 1.61 -2.87
N THR A 149 5.66 1.64 -2.07
CA THR A 149 5.58 1.62 -0.61
C THR A 149 4.86 2.85 -0.08
N ASN A 150 5.24 4.04 -0.55
CA ASN A 150 4.60 5.31 -0.20
C ASN A 150 3.13 5.34 -0.63
N ASP A 151 2.81 4.87 -1.84
CA ASP A 151 1.43 4.78 -2.33
C ASP A 151 0.58 3.84 -1.45
N ASN A 152 1.13 2.68 -1.07
CA ASN A 152 0.45 1.74 -0.18
C ASN A 152 0.26 2.32 1.23
N MET A 153 1.24 3.06 1.74
CA MET A 153 1.14 3.78 3.01
C MET A 153 0.05 4.85 2.97
N ILE A 154 -0.01 5.65 1.91
CA ILE A 154 -1.05 6.66 1.70
C ILE A 154 -2.43 6.00 1.61
N ARG A 155 -2.55 4.88 0.89
CA ARG A 155 -3.82 4.13 0.82
C ARG A 155 -4.25 3.63 2.19
N TYR A 156 -3.34 3.05 2.96
CA TYR A 156 -3.60 2.57 4.31
C TYR A 156 -4.05 3.72 5.23
N LEU A 157 -3.32 4.85 5.24
CA LEU A 157 -3.67 6.03 6.04
C LEU A 157 -5.06 6.56 5.68
N ARG A 158 -5.37 6.65 4.38
CA ARG A 158 -6.66 7.12 3.90
C ARG A 158 -7.80 6.24 4.38
N VAL A 159 -7.59 4.93 4.46
CA VAL A 159 -8.60 3.98 4.99
C VAL A 159 -8.75 4.16 6.49
N CYS A 160 -7.66 4.27 7.24
CA CYS A 160 -7.72 4.61 8.68
C CYS A 160 -8.52 5.90 8.92
N LEU A 161 -8.24 6.95 8.13
CA LEU A 161 -8.95 8.23 8.21
C LEU A 161 -10.44 8.05 7.91
N TRP A 162 -10.79 7.31 6.85
CA TRP A 162 -12.18 7.03 6.50
C TRP A 162 -12.91 6.26 7.61
N CYS A 163 -12.32 5.20 8.16
CA CYS A 163 -12.90 4.46 9.28
C CYS A 163 -13.10 5.36 10.50
N TRP A 164 -12.12 6.22 10.82
CA TRP A 164 -12.22 7.19 11.91
C TRP A 164 -13.36 8.20 11.68
N VAL A 165 -13.47 8.76 10.47
CA VAL A 165 -14.57 9.67 10.10
C VAL A 165 -15.92 8.97 10.25
N VAL A 166 -16.06 7.74 9.73
CA VAL A 166 -17.31 6.98 9.84
C VAL A 166 -17.70 6.75 11.30
N VAL A 167 -16.77 6.29 12.14
CA VAL A 167 -17.03 6.08 13.57
C VAL A 167 -17.44 7.38 14.26
N THR A 168 -16.76 8.50 13.94
CA THR A 168 -17.03 9.81 14.53
C THR A 168 -18.40 10.35 14.10
N VAL A 169 -18.73 10.24 12.80
CA VAL A 169 -20.03 10.68 12.27
C VAL A 169 -21.16 9.84 12.84
N VAL A 170 -21.01 8.51 12.91
CA VAL A 170 -22.03 7.63 13.51
C VAL A 170 -22.22 7.97 14.99
N ALA A 171 -21.15 8.21 15.74
CA ALA A 171 -21.23 8.63 17.14
C ALA A 171 -21.96 9.97 17.30
N LEU A 172 -21.63 10.97 16.46
CA LEU A 172 -22.32 12.27 16.45
C LEU A 172 -23.80 12.13 16.07
N CYS A 173 -24.12 11.33 15.06
CA CYS A 173 -25.51 11.05 14.68
C CYS A 173 -26.29 10.43 15.84
N ILE A 174 -25.73 9.46 16.57
CA ILE A 174 -26.40 8.85 17.74
C ILE A 174 -26.62 9.89 18.85
N LEU A 175 -25.65 10.80 19.06
CA LEU A 175 -25.74 11.85 20.09
C LEU A 175 -26.72 12.98 19.72
N TRP A 176 -26.86 13.31 18.44
CA TRP A 176 -27.65 14.45 17.92
C TRP A 176 -29.04 14.07 17.38
N ALA A 177 -29.25 12.83 16.93
CA ALA A 177 -30.55 12.32 16.48
C ALA A 177 -31.74 12.55 17.46
N PRO A 178 -31.57 12.52 18.80
CA PRO A 178 -32.66 12.79 19.74
C PRO A 178 -33.27 14.19 19.66
N VAL A 179 -32.58 15.15 19.03
CA VAL A 179 -32.92 16.58 19.11
C VAL A 179 -33.83 17.02 17.97
N GLN A 180 -33.81 16.32 16.83
CA GLN A 180 -34.51 16.78 15.61
C GLN A 180 -35.61 15.83 15.12
N LEU A 181 -35.54 14.54 15.47
CA LEU A 181 -36.53 13.56 15.01
C LEU A 181 -37.54 13.31 16.14
N HIS A 182 -38.73 13.93 16.07
CA HIS A 182 -39.90 13.63 16.93
C HIS A 182 -40.47 12.22 16.62
N TRP A 183 -39.62 11.21 16.64
CA TRP A 183 -39.99 9.83 16.39
C TRP A 183 -40.46 9.21 17.71
N THR A 184 -41.73 8.86 17.80
CA THR A 184 -42.37 8.33 19.03
C THR A 184 -41.69 7.07 19.57
N ALA A 185 -41.07 6.23 18.71
CA ALA A 185 -40.30 5.08 19.17
C ALA A 185 -38.96 5.46 19.84
N TRP A 186 -38.44 6.67 19.63
CA TRP A 186 -37.18 7.13 20.23
C TRP A 186 -37.36 7.47 21.72
N GLU A 187 -38.55 7.89 22.14
CA GLU A 187 -38.83 8.19 23.54
C GLU A 187 -38.66 6.97 24.46
N ALA A 188 -38.98 5.78 23.95
CA ALA A 188 -38.79 4.52 24.69
C ALA A 188 -37.29 4.15 24.87
N VAL A 189 -36.43 4.56 23.93
CA VAL A 189 -34.99 4.18 23.92
C VAL A 189 -34.10 5.27 24.55
N ARG A 190 -34.58 6.50 24.61
CA ARG A 190 -33.90 7.68 25.18
C ARG A 190 -33.25 7.45 26.56
N PRO A 191 -33.92 6.89 27.59
CA PRO A 191 -33.31 6.75 28.91
C PRO A 191 -32.10 5.80 28.91
N HIS A 192 -32.12 4.76 28.07
CA HIS A 192 -30.98 3.84 27.93
C HIS A 192 -29.81 4.50 27.20
N ILE A 193 -30.07 5.33 26.18
CA ILE A 193 -29.03 6.05 25.42
C ILE A 193 -28.36 7.15 26.25
N VAL A 194 -29.10 7.82 27.14
CA VAL A 194 -28.53 8.86 28.02
C VAL A 194 -27.43 8.29 28.91
N GLY A 195 -27.61 7.07 29.44
CA GLY A 195 -26.57 6.36 30.19
C GLY A 195 -25.38 5.91 29.34
N LEU A 196 -25.57 5.76 28.02
CA LEU A 196 -24.53 5.36 27.06
C LEU A 196 -23.67 6.53 26.55
N LYS A 197 -24.08 7.79 26.77
CA LYS A 197 -23.40 8.98 26.24
C LYS A 197 -21.91 9.02 26.58
N SER A 198 -21.54 8.77 27.84
CA SER A 198 -20.14 8.78 28.26
C SER A 198 -19.31 7.69 27.56
N TYR A 199 -19.89 6.52 27.27
CA TYR A 199 -19.22 5.44 26.55
C TYR A 199 -19.05 5.76 25.06
N ILE A 200 -20.05 6.39 24.44
CA ILE A 200 -19.97 6.84 23.04
C ILE A 200 -18.86 7.90 22.88
N VAL A 201 -18.80 8.87 23.80
CA VAL A 201 -17.73 9.88 23.84
C VAL A 201 -16.37 9.21 24.04
N GLY A 202 -16.25 8.30 25.01
CA GLY A 202 -15.03 7.53 25.23
C GLY A 202 -14.56 6.74 24.00
N GLY A 203 -15.49 6.08 23.30
CA GLY A 203 -15.19 5.35 22.07
C GLY A 203 -14.75 6.25 20.92
N MET A 204 -15.37 7.43 20.76
CA MET A 204 -14.99 8.41 19.74
C MET A 204 -13.59 8.98 19.97
N PHE A 205 -13.27 9.34 21.22
CA PHE A 205 -11.93 9.80 21.58
C PHE A 205 -10.90 8.65 21.54
N GLY A 206 -11.30 7.41 21.83
CA GLY A 206 -10.49 6.21 21.62
C GLY A 206 -10.15 5.96 20.15
N ALA A 207 -11.12 6.09 19.25
CA ALA A 207 -10.87 6.03 17.81
C ALA A 207 -9.90 7.14 17.36
N THR A 208 -10.04 8.34 17.93
CA THR A 208 -9.14 9.48 17.67
C THR A 208 -7.72 9.20 18.16
N GLY A 209 -7.57 8.65 19.37
CA GLY A 209 -6.28 8.19 19.91
C GLY A 209 -5.62 7.14 19.01
N ALA A 210 -6.38 6.17 18.53
CA ALA A 210 -5.87 5.17 17.60
C ALA A 210 -5.45 5.77 16.24
N MET A 211 -6.19 6.76 15.73
CA MET A 211 -5.81 7.48 14.50
C MET A 211 -4.52 8.28 14.70
N LEU A 212 -4.36 8.98 15.83
CA LEU A 212 -3.12 9.67 16.17
C LEU A 212 -1.94 8.69 16.30
N SER A 213 -2.16 7.53 16.90
CA SER A 213 -1.16 6.44 16.99
C SER A 213 -0.75 5.90 15.61
N VAL A 214 -1.68 5.86 14.65
CA VAL A 214 -1.35 5.54 13.26
C VAL A 214 -0.51 6.66 12.62
N ALA A 215 -0.92 7.92 12.81
CA ALA A 215 -0.29 9.07 12.18
C ALA A 215 1.15 9.30 12.64
N THR A 216 1.43 9.19 13.95
CA THR A 216 2.78 9.41 14.49
C THR A 216 3.78 8.37 14.00
N ARG A 217 3.32 7.14 13.73
CA ARG A 217 4.19 6.03 13.34
C ARG A 217 4.30 5.83 11.83
N LEU A 218 3.59 6.63 11.03
CA LEU A 218 3.68 6.53 9.57
C LEU A 218 5.12 6.70 9.07
N GLN A 219 5.92 7.51 9.76
CA GLN A 219 7.32 7.75 9.43
C GLN A 219 8.24 6.53 9.70
N GLU A 220 7.85 5.64 10.62
CA GLU A 220 8.67 4.47 11.00
C GLU A 220 8.31 3.21 10.20
N PHE A 221 7.13 3.14 9.57
CA PHE A 221 6.70 1.94 8.86
C PHE A 221 7.29 1.87 7.45
N LYS A 222 8.41 1.16 7.31
CA LYS A 222 8.83 0.58 6.02
C LYS A 222 7.90 -0.57 5.67
N PHE A 223 6.75 -0.29 5.07
CA PHE A 223 5.87 -1.34 4.56
C PHE A 223 6.61 -2.12 3.47
N LYS A 224 6.71 -3.45 3.63
CA LYS A 224 7.10 -4.28 2.49
C LYS A 224 6.03 -4.13 1.40
N PRO A 225 6.39 -4.13 0.11
CA PRO A 225 5.44 -4.11 -0.98
C PRO A 225 4.57 -5.39 -0.93
N CYS A 226 3.44 -5.32 -0.22
CA CYS A 226 2.49 -6.41 -0.14
C CYS A 226 1.57 -6.38 -1.36
N HIS A 227 1.44 -7.54 -2.01
CA HIS A 227 0.63 -7.73 -3.20
C HIS A 227 -0.88 -7.59 -2.95
N GLN A 228 -1.36 -7.84 -1.72
CA GLN A 228 -2.78 -7.87 -1.40
C GLN A 228 -3.24 -6.63 -0.63
N SER A 229 -3.89 -5.70 -1.35
CA SER A 229 -4.46 -4.49 -0.75
C SER A 229 -5.56 -4.79 0.26
N ASN A 230 -6.32 -5.88 0.09
CA ASN A 230 -7.48 -6.23 0.92
C ASN A 230 -7.12 -6.42 2.40
N MET A 231 -5.98 -7.04 2.68
CA MET A 231 -5.51 -7.24 4.05
C MET A 231 -5.22 -5.90 4.75
N ASN A 232 -4.70 -4.90 4.03
CA ASN A 232 -4.44 -3.57 4.59
C ASN A 232 -5.74 -2.85 5.00
N TYR A 233 -6.86 -3.06 4.28
CA TYR A 233 -8.15 -2.48 4.67
C TYR A 233 -8.68 -3.08 5.97
N TRP A 234 -8.64 -4.42 6.09
CA TRP A 234 -9.08 -5.11 7.31
C TRP A 234 -8.21 -4.74 8.51
N MET A 235 -6.89 -4.69 8.33
CA MET A 235 -5.96 -4.27 9.39
C MET A 235 -6.20 -2.83 9.84
N ALA A 236 -6.50 -1.92 8.91
CA ALA A 236 -6.85 -0.53 9.23
C ALA A 236 -8.15 -0.43 10.03
N GLY A 237 -9.21 -1.13 9.57
CA GLY A 237 -10.51 -1.16 10.23
C GLY A 237 -10.45 -1.75 11.63
N LEU A 238 -9.82 -2.92 11.78
CA LEU A 238 -9.62 -3.57 13.08
C LEU A 238 -8.88 -2.65 14.04
N ARG A 239 -7.86 -1.92 13.58
CA ARG A 239 -7.07 -1.04 14.43
C ARG A 239 -7.87 0.14 14.99
N ILE A 240 -8.66 0.82 14.16
CA ILE A 240 -9.54 1.89 14.62
C ILE A 240 -10.65 1.32 15.53
N GLY A 241 -11.18 0.14 15.19
CA GLY A 241 -12.17 -0.58 16.00
C GLY A 241 -11.66 -0.92 17.40
N ILE A 242 -10.45 -1.47 17.53
CA ILE A 242 -9.83 -1.77 18.83
C ILE A 242 -9.63 -0.49 19.64
N GLY A 243 -9.19 0.61 19.01
CA GLY A 243 -9.07 1.90 19.68
C GLY A 243 -10.38 2.42 20.26
N ALA A 244 -11.47 2.30 19.49
CA ALA A 244 -12.81 2.67 19.95
C ALA A 244 -13.27 1.79 21.13
N VAL A 245 -13.08 0.46 21.03
CA VAL A 245 -13.43 -0.48 22.11
C VAL A 245 -12.59 -0.25 23.36
N ALA A 246 -11.28 0.02 23.22
CA ALA A 246 -10.39 0.31 24.33
C ALA A 246 -10.85 1.55 25.12
N GLY A 247 -11.32 2.59 24.43
CA GLY A 247 -11.91 3.78 25.06
C GLY A 247 -13.19 3.48 25.85
N ILE A 248 -14.01 2.52 25.41
CA ILE A 248 -15.20 2.06 26.15
C ILE A 248 -14.78 1.24 27.37
N VAL A 249 -13.85 0.30 27.18
CA VAL A 249 -13.39 -0.64 28.21
C VAL A 249 -12.72 0.09 29.37
N ILE A 250 -11.89 1.11 29.12
CA ILE A 250 -11.25 1.86 30.21
C ILE A 250 -12.25 2.60 31.09
N LEU A 251 -13.37 3.06 30.52
CA LEU A 251 -14.45 3.70 31.27
C LEU A 251 -15.26 2.70 32.09
N ILE A 252 -15.47 1.49 31.56
CA ILE A 252 -16.07 0.39 32.32
C ILE A 252 -15.18 0.07 33.52
N PHE A 253 -13.87 -0.12 33.30
CA PHE A 253 -12.91 -0.39 34.36
C PHE A 253 -12.88 0.71 35.41
N ALA A 254 -12.84 1.97 34.99
CA ALA A 254 -12.86 3.12 35.90
C ALA A 254 -14.11 3.10 36.80
N ARG A 255 -15.29 2.74 36.27
CA ARG A 255 -16.52 2.61 37.06
C ARG A 255 -16.49 1.41 38.01
N THR A 256 -15.99 0.26 37.60
CA THR A 256 -15.92 -0.93 38.46
C THR A 256 -14.87 -0.82 39.56
N ILE A 257 -13.71 -0.21 39.30
CA ILE A 257 -12.57 -0.17 40.24
C ILE A 257 -12.67 1.01 41.21
N LEU A 258 -13.01 2.22 40.71
CA LEU A 258 -13.10 3.41 41.58
C LEU A 258 -14.43 3.49 42.35
N GLY A 259 -15.33 2.51 42.16
CA GLY A 259 -16.62 2.46 42.81
C GLY A 259 -17.65 3.42 42.21
N ASP A 260 -18.92 3.13 42.48
CA ASP A 260 -20.06 3.77 41.81
C ASP A 260 -20.15 5.28 42.12
N ALA A 261 -19.65 5.73 43.27
CA ALA A 261 -19.64 7.14 43.67
C ALA A 261 -18.62 7.99 42.88
N ILE A 262 -17.35 7.55 42.79
CA ILE A 262 -16.30 8.28 42.07
C ILE A 262 -16.46 8.08 40.56
N GLY A 263 -16.84 6.87 40.12
CA GLY A 263 -17.10 6.56 38.72
C GLY A 263 -18.29 7.34 38.14
N LYS A 264 -19.36 7.56 38.92
CA LYS A 264 -20.45 8.47 38.52
C LYS A 264 -20.00 9.93 38.52
N HIS A 265 -19.14 10.35 39.46
CA HIS A 265 -18.67 11.74 39.51
C HIS A 265 -17.79 12.09 38.30
N ILE A 266 -16.86 11.21 37.93
CA ILE A 266 -16.00 11.38 36.73
C ILE A 266 -16.85 11.34 35.46
N ALA A 267 -17.82 10.42 35.36
CA ALA A 267 -18.64 10.28 34.17
C ALA A 267 -19.70 11.37 33.98
N ASN A 268 -20.19 12.00 35.06
CA ASN A 268 -21.22 13.03 35.01
C ASN A 268 -20.66 14.46 35.03
N MET A 269 -19.48 14.70 35.62
CA MET A 269 -19.03 16.06 35.89
C MET A 269 -17.97 16.58 34.90
N TYR A 270 -17.22 15.71 34.21
CA TYR A 270 -16.20 16.14 33.24
C TYR A 270 -16.17 15.23 31.99
N TRP A 271 -16.94 15.59 30.96
CA TRP A 271 -16.84 14.96 29.63
C TRP A 271 -15.41 15.02 29.08
N GLU A 272 -14.63 16.01 29.50
CA GLU A 272 -13.21 16.19 29.21
C GLU A 272 -12.34 15.05 29.76
N ALA A 273 -12.63 14.58 30.98
CA ALA A 273 -11.88 13.47 31.60
C ALA A 273 -12.18 12.15 30.87
N VAL A 274 -13.43 11.94 30.48
CA VAL A 274 -13.87 10.80 29.67
C VAL A 274 -13.20 10.82 28.29
N ALA A 275 -13.13 11.99 27.66
CA ALA A 275 -12.44 12.20 26.40
C ALA A 275 -10.93 11.94 26.51
N ALA A 276 -10.27 12.48 27.54
CA ALA A 276 -8.84 12.28 27.77
C ALA A 276 -8.51 10.80 28.04
N ALA A 277 -9.29 10.13 28.89
CA ALA A 277 -9.11 8.71 29.18
C ALA A 277 -9.31 7.84 27.93
N GLY A 278 -10.35 8.12 27.14
CA GLY A 278 -10.59 7.43 25.87
C GLY A 278 -9.44 7.62 24.89
N LEU A 279 -8.98 8.86 24.71
CA LEU A 279 -7.85 9.20 23.83
C LEU A 279 -6.57 8.48 24.23
N ILE A 280 -6.23 8.49 25.53
CA ILE A 280 -5.06 7.78 26.05
C ILE A 280 -5.20 6.27 25.80
N ALA A 281 -6.35 5.67 26.09
CA ALA A 281 -6.59 4.25 25.88
C ALA A 281 -6.46 3.82 24.40
N GLY A 282 -7.00 4.62 23.48
CA GLY A 282 -6.86 4.37 22.05
C GLY A 282 -5.42 4.54 21.55
N PHE A 283 -4.66 5.43 22.17
CA PHE A 283 -3.26 5.67 21.83
C PHE A 283 -2.32 4.57 22.39
N THR A 284 -2.61 4.05 23.59
CA THR A 284 -1.76 3.11 24.32
C THR A 284 -1.71 1.70 23.74
N GLU A 285 -2.76 1.24 23.04
CA GLU A 285 -2.84 -0.10 22.41
C GLU A 285 -1.57 -0.46 21.61
N ARG A 286 -0.90 0.53 21.02
CA ARG A 286 0.35 0.33 20.27
C ARG A 286 1.59 1.04 20.80
N LEU A 287 1.44 1.98 21.73
CA LEU A 287 2.60 2.48 22.47
C LEU A 287 3.17 1.42 23.38
N VAL A 288 2.32 0.63 24.05
CA VAL A 288 2.76 -0.34 25.05
C VAL A 288 3.70 -1.39 24.44
N PRO A 289 3.36 -2.08 23.32
CA PRO A 289 4.29 -3.00 22.69
C PRO A 289 5.58 -2.33 22.20
N GLY A 290 5.50 -1.10 21.66
CA GLY A 290 6.66 -0.37 21.15
C GLY A 290 7.63 0.06 22.26
N LEU A 291 7.10 0.49 23.40
CA LEU A 291 7.88 0.83 24.59
C LEU A 291 8.47 -0.43 25.23
N LEU A 292 7.67 -1.49 25.39
CA LEU A 292 8.14 -2.78 25.91
C LEU A 292 9.29 -3.34 25.06
N GLN A 293 9.18 -3.29 23.73
CA GLN A 293 10.23 -3.78 22.85
C GLN A 293 11.49 -2.89 22.89
N ARG A 294 11.34 -1.56 22.97
CA ARG A 294 12.51 -0.66 23.15
C ARG A 294 13.18 -0.87 24.50
N THR A 295 12.42 -1.01 25.58
CA THR A 295 12.96 -1.28 26.92
C THR A 295 13.60 -2.66 26.98
N ALA A 296 13.01 -3.68 26.38
CA ALA A 296 13.60 -5.02 26.28
C ALA A 296 14.93 -5.00 25.52
N ASN A 297 14.97 -4.37 24.35
CA ASN A 297 16.22 -4.23 23.57
C ASN A 297 17.28 -3.40 24.31
N GLN A 298 16.87 -2.35 25.03
CA GLN A 298 17.79 -1.55 25.85
C GLN A 298 18.35 -2.37 27.01
N TRP A 299 17.53 -3.18 27.67
CA TRP A 299 17.97 -4.12 28.71
C TRP A 299 18.90 -5.20 28.16
N GLU A 300 18.61 -5.79 27.00
CA GLU A 300 19.51 -6.74 26.34
C GLU A 300 20.85 -6.08 25.95
N SER A 301 20.82 -4.85 25.43
CA SER A 301 22.06 -4.11 25.11
C SER A 301 22.85 -3.69 26.35
N SER A 302 22.19 -3.41 27.47
CA SER A 302 22.84 -3.09 28.74
C SER A 302 23.30 -4.33 29.51
N ALA A 303 22.70 -5.50 29.22
CA ALA A 303 23.11 -6.81 29.71
C ALA A 303 24.15 -7.49 28.77
N GLY A 304 24.54 -6.81 27.69
CA GLY A 304 25.66 -7.20 26.84
C GLY A 304 26.95 -7.25 27.65
N THR A 305 27.42 -8.48 27.89
CA THR A 305 28.62 -8.83 28.65
C THR A 305 29.84 -7.95 28.30
N PRO A 306 30.61 -7.45 29.30
CA PRO A 306 31.79 -6.60 29.11
C PRO A 306 32.97 -7.27 28.36
N VAL A 307 32.79 -8.48 27.84
CA VAL A 307 33.83 -9.24 27.15
C VAL A 307 34.03 -8.76 25.69
N GLN A 308 33.05 -8.08 25.08
CA GLN A 308 33.20 -7.52 23.73
C GLN A 308 33.79 -6.10 23.69
N ALA A 309 33.81 -5.37 24.82
CA ALA A 309 34.44 -4.05 24.92
C ALA A 309 35.97 -4.12 25.13
N ALA A 310 36.54 -5.33 25.23
CA ALA A 310 37.98 -5.56 25.43
C ALA A 310 38.71 -6.06 24.17
N GLN A 311 38.04 -6.08 23.00
CA GLN A 311 38.62 -6.50 21.71
C GLN A 311 38.63 -5.39 20.65
N GLU A 312 38.34 -4.13 21.02
CA GLU A 312 38.71 -2.95 20.23
C GLU A 312 39.98 -2.30 20.79
#